data_AF-W4V9H0-F1
#
_entry.id   AF-W4V9H0-F1
#
_cell.length_a   1.000
_cell.length_b   1.000
_cell.length_c   1.000
_cell.angle_alpha   90.00
_cell.angle_beta   90.00
_cell.angle_gamma   90.00
#
_symmetry.space_group_name_H-M   'P 1'
#
loop_
_entity.id
_entity.type
_entity.pdbx_description
1 polymer ?
#
loop_
_entity_poly.entity_id
_entity_poly.type
_entity_poly.pdbx_seq_one_letter_code
_entity_poly.pdbx_strand_id
1 'polypeptide(L)'
;MALYLKKVYELSENGDPLGKELVKNMINTKFYDRLPVLLPKNVKIAHKTGNYIGVVHDVGIVYAGRPYIIVVMTKNVKNEQTANKAIANISKTVYDYVVAQSEKDID
;
A
#
# COMPACT_ATOMS: atom_id res chain seq x y z
N MET A 1 5.64 1.50 -11.14
CA MET A 1 5.44 1.98 -9.74
C MET A 1 6.25 1.22 -8.70
N ALA A 2 6.27 -0.11 -8.68
CA ALA A 2 6.97 -0.86 -7.63
C ALA A 2 8.44 -0.49 -7.46
N LEU A 3 9.20 -0.31 -8.55
CA LEU A 3 10.60 0.12 -8.50
C LEU A 3 10.79 1.51 -7.86
N TYR A 4 9.89 2.46 -8.16
CA TYR A 4 9.93 3.78 -7.54
C TYR A 4 9.63 3.71 -6.04
N LEU A 5 8.64 2.91 -5.64
CA LEU A 5 8.35 2.69 -4.21
C LEU A 5 9.50 2.01 -3.48
N LYS A 6 10.19 1.06 -4.13
CA LYS A 6 11.41 0.47 -3.59
C LYS A 6 12.47 1.54 -3.35
N LYS A 7 12.67 2.46 -4.30
CA LYS A 7 13.63 3.55 -4.13
C LYS A 7 13.23 4.52 -3.01
N VAL A 8 11.95 4.85 -2.90
CA VAL A 8 11.42 5.68 -1.79
C VAL A 8 11.66 5.02 -0.44
N TYR A 9 11.39 3.72 -0.34
CA TYR A 9 11.66 2.92 0.85
C TYR A 9 13.16 2.96 1.20
N GLU A 10 14.04 2.62 0.26
CA GLU A 10 15.49 2.64 0.48
C GLU A 10 16.02 4.01 0.92
N LEU A 11 15.54 5.11 0.32
CA LEU A 11 15.93 6.45 0.74
C LEU A 11 15.51 6.73 2.18
N SER A 12 14.25 6.44 2.52
CA SER A 12 13.72 6.64 3.87
C SER A 12 14.50 5.82 4.91
N GLU A 13 14.73 4.54 4.65
CA GLU A 13 15.45 3.63 5.56
C GLU A 13 16.93 4.00 5.73
N ASN A 14 17.57 4.50 4.67
CA ASN A 14 18.95 4.99 4.74
C ASN A 14 19.09 6.36 5.42
N GLY A 15 17.99 6.92 5.91
CA GLY A 15 18.01 8.15 6.68
C GLY A 15 17.91 9.44 5.87
N ASP A 16 17.70 9.36 4.55
CA ASP A 16 17.56 10.53 3.68
C ASP A 16 16.37 11.40 4.12
N PRO A 17 16.56 12.72 4.31
CA PRO A 17 15.51 13.60 4.83
C PRO A 17 14.31 13.69 3.89
N LEU A 18 14.53 13.69 2.57
CA LEU A 18 13.46 13.79 1.57
C LEU A 18 12.72 12.45 1.44
N GLY A 19 13.43 11.32 1.52
CA GLY A 19 12.83 9.99 1.58
C GLY A 19 11.88 9.85 2.77
N LYS A 20 12.34 10.27 3.96
CA LYS A 20 11.53 10.28 5.20
C LYS A 20 10.33 11.20 5.09
N GLU A 21 10.51 12.42 4.57
CA GLU A 21 9.42 13.36 4.38
C GLU A 21 8.36 12.81 3.41
N LEU A 22 8.80 12.23 2.29
CA LEU A 22 7.90 11.64 1.30
C LEU A 22 7.09 10.47 1.89
N VAL A 23 7.74 9.53 2.60
CA VAL A 23 7.05 8.43 3.28
C VAL A 23 6.06 8.97 4.31
N LYS A 24 6.43 9.97 5.11
CA LYS A 24 5.54 10.62 6.08
C LYS A 24 4.31 11.21 5.39
N ASN A 25 4.47 11.91 4.27
CA ASN A 25 3.36 12.50 3.53
C ASN A 25 2.44 11.43 2.93
N MET A 26 3.01 10.33 2.44
CA MET A 26 2.25 9.19 1.91
C MET A 26 1.48 8.41 2.99
N ILE A 27 1.93 8.42 4.24
CA ILE A 27 1.20 7.83 5.39
C ILE A 27 0.04 8.75 5.83
N ASN A 28 0.24 10.06 5.79
CA ASN A 28 -0.70 11.07 6.31
C ASN A 28 -1.67 11.62 5.26
N THR A 29 -1.97 10.83 4.23
CA THR A 29 -2.98 11.18 3.21
C THR A 29 -4.39 11.08 3.79
N LYS A 30 -5.37 11.79 3.21
CA LYS A 30 -6.79 11.70 3.62
C LYS A 30 -7.56 10.52 3.00
N PHE A 31 -6.92 9.75 2.12
CA PHE A 31 -7.56 8.67 1.36
C PHE A 31 -7.33 7.32 2.05
N TYR A 32 -8.39 6.63 2.47
CA TYR A 32 -8.30 5.39 3.25
C TYR A 32 -9.26 4.30 2.76
N ASP A 33 -9.85 4.44 1.58
CA ASP A 33 -10.95 3.62 1.05
C ASP A 33 -10.50 2.40 0.22
N ARG A 34 -9.20 2.10 0.19
CA ARG A 34 -8.56 1.10 -0.68
C ARG A 34 -7.56 0.23 0.07
N LEU A 35 -6.25 0.34 -0.20
CA LEU A 35 -5.23 -0.50 0.46
C LEU A 35 -5.35 -0.49 1.99
N PRO A 36 -5.63 0.64 2.67
CA PRO A 36 -5.67 0.67 4.13
C PRO A 36 -6.94 0.10 4.77
N VAL A 37 -8.08 0.13 4.08
CA VAL A 37 -9.41 0.08 4.73
C VAL A 37 -9.70 -1.22 5.50
N LEU A 38 -9.06 -2.34 5.09
CA LEU A 38 -9.25 -3.65 5.71
C LEU A 38 -8.04 -4.14 6.52
N LEU A 39 -6.96 -3.34 6.61
CA LEU A 39 -5.80 -3.72 7.41
C LEU A 39 -5.96 -3.25 8.87
N PRO A 40 -5.28 -3.88 9.84
CA PRO A 40 -5.29 -3.43 11.22
C PRO A 40 -4.84 -1.96 11.36
N LYS A 41 -5.49 -1.21 12.25
CA LYS A 41 -5.26 0.24 12.40
C LYS A 41 -3.83 0.65 12.78
N ASN A 42 -3.07 -0.27 13.37
CA ASN A 42 -1.67 -0.06 13.75
C ASN A 42 -0.69 -0.30 12.59
N VAL A 43 -1.13 -0.86 11.45
CA VAL A 43 -0.29 -1.06 10.27
C VAL A 43 -0.19 0.25 9.51
N LYS A 44 1.02 0.80 9.43
CA LYS A 44 1.30 1.99 8.61
C LYS A 44 1.37 1.59 7.15
N ILE A 45 0.79 2.43 6.29
CA ILE A 45 0.88 2.26 4.84
C ILE A 45 1.26 3.61 4.22
N ALA A 46 2.43 3.68 3.61
CA ALA A 46 2.80 4.83 2.78
C ALA A 46 2.24 4.57 1.38
N HIS A 47 1.15 5.24 0.99
CA HIS A 47 0.49 4.97 -0.29
C HIS A 47 0.10 6.23 -1.07
N LYS A 48 -0.27 6.03 -2.33
CA LYS A 48 -0.80 7.06 -3.21
C LYS A 48 -1.90 6.51 -4.10
N THR A 49 -3.06 7.16 -4.03
CA THR A 49 -4.21 6.91 -4.89
C THR A 49 -4.10 7.61 -6.25
N GLY A 50 -4.72 7.03 -7.27
CA GLY A 50 -4.92 7.66 -8.58
C GLY A 50 -6.31 7.32 -9.12
N ASN A 51 -7.07 8.33 -9.56
CA ASN A 51 -8.39 8.17 -10.13
C ASN A 51 -8.48 8.94 -11.44
N TYR A 52 -9.14 8.34 -12.42
CA TYR A 52 -9.57 9.00 -13.64
C TYR A 52 -10.81 8.28 -14.19
N ILE A 53 -11.42 8.80 -15.25
CA ILE A 53 -12.55 8.15 -15.92
C ILE A 53 -12.12 6.72 -16.31
N GLY A 54 -12.84 5.72 -15.78
CA GLY A 54 -12.56 4.31 -16.05
C GLY A 54 -11.37 3.71 -15.31
N VAL A 55 -10.78 4.44 -14.35
CA VAL A 55 -9.51 4.05 -13.71
C VAL A 55 -9.52 4.35 -12.20
N VAL A 56 -9.19 3.35 -11.40
CA VAL A 56 -9.03 3.45 -9.95
C VAL A 56 -7.77 2.70 -9.50
N HIS A 57 -6.81 3.39 -8.91
CA HIS A 57 -5.49 2.86 -8.57
C HIS A 57 -5.15 3.12 -7.11
N ASP A 58 -4.34 2.24 -6.53
CA ASP A 58 -3.65 2.52 -5.28
C ASP A 58 -2.36 1.73 -5.20
N VAL A 59 -1.30 2.38 -4.75
CA VAL A 59 0.06 1.82 -4.67
C VAL A 59 0.68 2.21 -3.36
N GLY A 60 1.42 1.32 -2.71
CA GLY A 60 2.03 1.66 -1.42
C GLY A 60 3.04 0.67 -0.89
N ILE A 61 3.70 1.10 0.19
CA ILE A 61 4.57 0.32 1.05
C ILE A 61 3.76 0.02 2.32
N VAL A 62 3.58 -1.26 2.62
CA VAL A 62 2.91 -1.72 3.84
C VAL A 62 3.98 -2.10 4.85
N TYR A 63 3.98 -1.42 6.00
CA TYR A 63 4.91 -1.67 7.10
C TYR A 63 4.34 -2.74 8.04
N ALA A 64 4.28 -3.98 7.55
CA ALA A 64 4.05 -5.18 8.36
C ALA A 64 5.37 -5.64 9.03
N GLY A 65 5.34 -6.74 9.80
CA GLY A 65 6.55 -7.31 10.42
C GLY A 65 7.68 -7.50 9.40
N ARG A 66 7.34 -7.94 8.19
CA ARG A 66 8.17 -7.83 7.00
C ARG A 66 7.56 -6.80 6.02
N PRO A 67 8.20 -5.64 5.80
CA PRO A 67 7.70 -4.64 4.86
C PRO A 67 7.58 -5.18 3.43
N TYR A 68 6.53 -4.76 2.72
CA TYR A 68 6.32 -5.14 1.32
C TYR A 68 5.69 -4.01 0.49
N ILE A 69 5.84 -4.12 -0.83
CA ILE A 69 5.26 -3.19 -1.80
C ILE A 69 4.07 -3.86 -2.47
N ILE A 70 2.97 -3.12 -2.59
CA ILE A 70 1.79 -3.53 -3.34
C ILE A 70 1.38 -2.44 -4.32
N VAL A 71 1.01 -2.86 -5.54
CA VAL A 71 0.61 -1.99 -6.64
C VAL A 71 -0.63 -2.60 -7.27
N VAL A 72 -1.79 -1.94 -7.14
CA VAL A 72 -3.03 -2.39 -7.78
C VAL A 72 -3.49 -1.34 -8.78
N MET A 73 -3.52 -1.74 -10.04
CA MET A 73 -3.91 -0.90 -11.16
C MET A 73 -5.14 -1.50 -11.83
N THR A 74 -6.11 -0.66 -12.21
CA THR A 74 -7.36 -1.09 -12.84
C THR A 74 -7.58 -0.34 -14.15
N LYS A 75 -8.37 -0.91 -15.05
CA LYS A 75 -8.80 -0.27 -16.29
C LYS A 75 -10.25 -0.65 -16.56
N ASN A 76 -10.96 0.16 -17.35
CA ASN A 76 -12.36 -0.07 -17.71
C ASN A 76 -13.29 -0.20 -16.48
N VAL A 77 -13.01 0.55 -15.41
CA VAL A 77 -13.84 0.57 -14.20
C VAL A 77 -15.17 1.27 -14.50
N LYS A 78 -16.28 0.54 -14.36
CA LYS A 78 -17.64 1.10 -14.48
C LYS A 78 -18.20 1.62 -13.15
N ASN A 79 -17.69 1.11 -12.03
CA ASN A 79 -18.14 1.45 -10.69
C ASN A 79 -16.94 1.57 -9.75
N GLU A 80 -16.65 2.79 -9.28
CA GLU A 80 -15.47 3.06 -8.45
C GLU A 80 -15.54 2.35 -7.10
N GLN A 81 -16.72 2.27 -6.47
CA GLN A 81 -16.89 1.60 -5.18
C GLN A 81 -16.52 0.10 -5.27
N THR A 82 -16.85 -0.54 -6.38
CA THR A 82 -16.53 -1.94 -6.63
C THR A 82 -15.02 -2.11 -6.83
N ALA A 83 -14.37 -1.20 -7.56
CA ALA A 83 -12.92 -1.19 -7.69
C ALA A 83 -12.22 -0.95 -6.35
N ASN A 84 -12.70 0.00 -5.54
CA ASN A 84 -12.20 0.25 -4.19
C ASN A 84 -12.23 -1.01 -3.32
N LYS A 85 -13.39 -1.69 -3.28
CA LYS A 85 -13.57 -2.95 -2.54
C LYS A 85 -12.63 -4.05 -3.04
N ALA A 86 -12.45 -4.17 -4.36
CA ALA A 86 -11.53 -5.12 -4.94
C ALA A 86 -10.07 -4.85 -4.52
N ILE A 87 -9.62 -3.59 -4.58
CA ILE A 87 -8.28 -3.19 -4.14
C ILE A 87 -8.08 -3.49 -2.64
N ALA A 88 -9.06 -3.18 -1.81
CA ALA A 88 -9.04 -3.45 -0.38
C ALA A 88 -8.92 -4.96 -0.08
N ASN A 89 -9.71 -5.79 -0.76
CA ASN A 89 -9.67 -7.25 -0.60
C ASN A 89 -8.33 -7.85 -1.06
N ILE A 90 -7.76 -7.34 -2.15
CA ILE A 90 -6.42 -7.74 -2.62
C ILE A 90 -5.37 -7.37 -1.56
N SER A 91 -5.41 -6.15 -1.04
CA SER A 91 -4.49 -5.69 0.02
C SER A 91 -4.55 -6.58 1.26
N LYS A 92 -5.77 -6.89 1.73
CA LYS A 92 -5.98 -7.77 2.87
C LYS A 92 -5.42 -9.18 2.62
N THR A 93 -5.71 -9.76 1.46
CA THR A 93 -5.25 -11.11 1.10
C THR A 93 -3.72 -11.19 1.10
N VAL A 94 -3.04 -10.18 0.55
CA VAL A 94 -1.57 -10.12 0.54
C VAL A 94 -1.02 -9.92 1.96
N TYR A 95 -1.64 -9.04 2.75
CA TYR A 95 -1.25 -8.81 4.15
C TYR A 95 -1.33 -10.08 4.99
N ASP A 96 -2.48 -10.77 4.96
CA ASP A 96 -2.73 -12.00 5.71
C ASP A 96 -1.68 -13.06 5.33
N TYR A 97 -1.37 -13.20 4.03
CA TYR A 97 -0.34 -14.11 3.55
C TYR A 97 1.06 -13.77 4.08
N VAL A 98 1.48 -12.50 4.02
CA VAL A 98 2.81 -12.08 4.47
C VAL A 98 2.98 -12.27 5.98
N VAL A 99 1.94 -11.97 6.77
CA VAL A 99 1.96 -12.17 8.23
C VAL A 99 2.03 -13.65 8.57
N ALA A 100 1.19 -14.49 7.95
CA ALA A 100 1.20 -15.93 8.20
C ALA A 100 2.53 -16.62 7.82
N GLN A 101 3.26 -16.10 6.83
CA GLN A 101 4.61 -16.61 6.51
C GLN A 101 5.66 -16.16 7.53
N SER A 102 5.55 -14.92 8.03
CA SER A 102 6.49 -14.40 9.03
C SER A 102 6.42 -15.17 10.36
N GLU A 103 5.26 -15.73 10.69
CA GLU A 103 5.08 -16.60 11.86
C GLU A 103 5.75 -17.98 11.69
N LYS A 104 5.80 -18.49 10.46
CA LYS A 104 6.44 -19.79 10.15
C LYS A 104 7.96 -19.72 10.09
N ASP A 105 8.53 -18.54 9.81
CA ASP A 105 9.99 -18.33 9.77
C ASP A 105 10.64 -18.30 11.17
N ILE A 106 9.85 -18.41 12.25
CA ILE A 106 10.30 -18.39 13.66
C ILE A 106 10.33 -19.81 14.28
N ASP A 107 9.72 -20.81 13.60
CA ASP A 107 9.78 -22.24 13.93
C ASP A 107 10.93 -22.96 13.18
#